data_AF-A0A1S2NIB4-F1
#
_entry.id   AF-A0A1S2NIB4-F1
#
_cell.length_a   1.000
_cell.length_b   1.000
_cell.length_c   1.000
_cell.angle_alpha   90.00
_cell.angle_beta   90.00
_cell.angle_gamma   90.00
#
_symmetry.space_group_name_H-M   'P 1'
#
loop_
_entity.id
_entity.type
_entity.pdbx_description
1 polymer ?
#
loop_
_entity_poly.entity_id
_entity_poly.type
_entity_poly.pdbx_seq_one_letter_code
_entity_poly.pdbx_strand_id
1 'polypeptide(L)'
;MCLILMVIIMFLSSFILYNKERKDKIFTQKEESTKLPNPIIQENKPNKENNNEIVNQNKLISNENNLIVTNSNENTQMINIYDSITNNLIKKTTFYPNQKTINFIEKYNPQTKKCLQIKHFTQQGTLFCVIYLDQNTKKITKIIYYQDNNKIDSEAKYSLQTGKKISHTYYLKNGIDIDYIDKYNEKEEISEKIHYIVTKY
;
A
#
# COMPACT_ATOMS: atom_id res chain seq x y z
N MET A 1 -7.64 -20.17 5.72
CA MET A 1 -6.84 -19.69 4.58
C MET A 1 -6.69 -18.17 4.70
N CYS A 2 -5.47 -17.66 4.91
CA CYS A 2 -5.24 -16.26 5.30
C CYS A 2 -5.62 -15.26 4.20
N LEU A 3 -6.42 -14.24 4.54
CA LEU A 3 -6.75 -13.09 3.69
C LEU A 3 -5.48 -12.44 3.09
N ILE A 4 -4.40 -12.46 3.86
CA ILE A 4 -3.06 -11.97 3.49
C ILE A 4 -2.49 -12.72 2.27
N LEU A 5 -2.71 -14.04 2.17
CA LEU A 5 -2.21 -14.84 1.05
C LEU A 5 -2.97 -14.52 -0.24
N MET A 6 -4.28 -14.28 -0.15
CA MET A 6 -5.08 -13.85 -1.31
C MET A 6 -4.69 -12.45 -1.80
N VAL A 7 -4.44 -11.53 -0.87
CA VAL A 7 -3.98 -10.18 -1.18
C VAL A 7 -2.61 -10.21 -1.88
N ILE A 8 -1.66 -11.04 -1.41
CA ILE A 8 -0.35 -11.24 -2.05
C ILE A 8 -0.50 -11.83 -3.48
N ILE A 9 -1.35 -12.85 -3.67
CA ILE A 9 -1.56 -13.47 -5.00
C ILE A 9 -2.21 -12.50 -5.99
N MET A 10 -3.19 -11.69 -5.55
CA MET A 10 -3.79 -10.64 -6.38
C MET A 10 -2.78 -9.54 -6.74
N PHE A 11 -1.82 -9.26 -5.85
CA PHE A 11 -0.75 -8.31 -6.14
C PHE A 11 0.27 -8.85 -7.12
N LEU A 12 0.61 -10.14 -7.10
CA LEU A 12 1.51 -10.71 -8.12
C LEU A 12 0.90 -10.58 -9.52
N SER A 13 -0.37 -10.94 -9.73
CA SER A 13 -1.01 -10.82 -11.05
C SER A 13 -1.19 -9.35 -11.49
N SER A 14 -1.61 -8.48 -10.58
CA SER A 14 -1.79 -7.05 -10.87
C SER A 14 -0.47 -6.30 -11.08
N PHE A 15 0.59 -6.68 -10.35
CA PHE A 15 1.95 -6.14 -10.51
C PHE A 15 2.60 -6.64 -11.79
N ILE A 16 2.38 -7.90 -12.17
CA ILE A 16 2.83 -8.45 -13.46
C ILE A 16 2.12 -7.73 -14.61
N LEU A 17 0.80 -7.52 -14.53
CA LEU A 17 0.03 -6.82 -15.56
C LEU A 17 0.40 -5.33 -15.66
N TYR A 18 0.51 -4.65 -14.51
CA TYR A 18 0.97 -3.26 -14.41
C TYR A 18 2.38 -3.07 -15.00
N ASN A 19 3.31 -3.99 -14.70
CA ASN A 19 4.66 -3.92 -15.28
C ASN A 19 4.68 -4.30 -16.77
N LYS A 20 3.79 -5.18 -17.23
CA LYS A 20 3.67 -5.54 -18.65
C LYS A 20 3.22 -4.34 -19.48
N GLU A 21 2.14 -3.68 -19.08
CA GLU A 21 1.65 -2.45 -19.75
C GLU A 21 2.70 -1.33 -19.73
N ARG A 22 3.49 -1.20 -18.66
CA ARG A 22 4.56 -0.21 -18.59
C ARG A 22 5.72 -0.53 -19.53
N LYS A 23 6.12 -1.80 -19.67
CA LYS A 23 7.17 -2.23 -20.62
C LYS A 23 6.75 -2.00 -22.06
N ASP A 24 5.48 -2.27 -22.39
CA ASP A 24 4.95 -2.06 -23.73
C ASP A 24 4.89 -0.55 -24.09
N LYS A 25 4.58 0.32 -23.12
CA LYS A 25 4.65 1.80 -23.29
C LYS A 25 6.10 2.32 -23.38
N ILE A 26 7.04 1.72 -22.65
CA ILE A 26 8.47 2.08 -22.67
C ILE A 26 9.16 1.58 -23.95
N PHE A 27 8.74 0.45 -24.52
CA PHE A 27 9.32 -0.09 -25.77
C PHE A 27 9.10 0.85 -26.97
N THR A 28 8.09 1.71 -26.93
CA THR A 28 7.87 2.79 -27.90
C THR A 28 8.69 4.08 -27.68
N GLN A 29 9.50 4.17 -26.62
CA GLN A 29 10.43 5.27 -26.36
C GLN A 29 11.79 4.73 -25.91
N LYS A 30 12.71 4.53 -26.87
CA LYS A 30 14.04 3.97 -26.62
C LYS A 30 15.03 5.01 -26.06
N GLU A 31 15.83 4.53 -25.11
CA GLU A 31 17.19 4.94 -24.68
C GLU A 31 17.47 6.40 -24.30
N GLU A 32 17.79 6.61 -23.01
CA GLU A 32 19.10 7.18 -22.65
C GLU A 32 19.50 6.82 -21.21
N SER A 33 20.74 6.36 -21.05
CA SER A 33 21.37 5.97 -19.79
C SER A 33 22.28 7.10 -19.31
N THR A 34 22.18 7.48 -18.04
CA THR A 34 23.29 8.15 -17.33
C THR A 34 23.35 7.73 -15.85
N LYS A 35 24.54 7.26 -15.45
CA LYS A 35 24.96 6.98 -14.06
C LYS A 35 25.68 8.21 -13.49
N LEU A 36 25.43 8.58 -12.22
CA LEU A 36 26.36 8.97 -11.11
C LEU A 36 25.60 9.78 -10.02
N PRO A 37 26.16 10.06 -8.80
CA PRO A 37 27.08 9.32 -7.91
C PRO A 37 26.44 8.99 -6.54
N ASN A 38 27.08 8.10 -5.79
CA ASN A 38 26.80 7.79 -4.37
C ASN A 38 27.23 8.94 -3.44
N PRO A 39 26.45 9.31 -2.41
CA PRO A 39 26.95 10.03 -1.25
C PRO A 39 27.40 9.06 -0.15
N ILE A 40 28.64 9.27 0.28
CA ILE A 40 29.30 8.70 1.46
C ILE A 40 28.63 9.26 2.71
N ILE A 41 28.23 8.40 3.66
CA ILE A 41 27.97 8.81 5.06
C ILE A 41 28.67 7.83 6.00
N GLN A 42 29.38 8.43 6.96
CA GLN A 42 30.40 7.89 7.85
C GLN A 42 29.92 6.76 8.77
N GLU A 43 30.78 5.75 8.91
CA GLU A 43 30.71 4.71 9.93
C GLU A 43 30.87 5.33 11.32
N ASN A 44 29.88 5.11 12.20
CA ASN A 44 30.12 5.13 13.64
C ASN A 44 29.93 3.70 14.16
N LYS A 45 31.06 3.09 14.50
CA LYS A 45 31.13 1.80 15.20
C LYS A 45 30.82 2.01 16.67
N PRO A 46 30.00 1.14 17.30
CA PRO A 46 30.24 0.80 18.69
C PRO A 46 30.45 -0.70 18.89
N ASN A 47 31.05 -0.96 20.05
CA ASN A 47 31.79 -2.13 20.46
C ASN A 47 31.02 -3.46 20.51
N LYS A 48 31.83 -4.51 20.34
CA LYS A 48 31.54 -5.91 20.63
C LYS A 48 31.53 -6.11 22.14
N GLU A 49 30.41 -6.54 22.71
CA GLU A 49 30.41 -7.39 23.91
C GLU A 49 29.11 -8.19 24.02
N ASN A 50 29.27 -9.44 24.44
CA ASN A 50 28.33 -10.54 24.40
C ASN A 50 27.16 -10.38 25.39
N ASN A 51 25.99 -10.95 25.08
CA ASN A 51 25.42 -12.13 25.78
C ASN A 51 23.96 -12.38 25.36
N ASN A 52 23.64 -13.66 25.23
CA ASN A 52 22.35 -14.18 24.80
C ASN A 52 21.27 -13.96 25.89
N GLU A 53 20.39 -12.98 25.67
CA GLU A 53 19.02 -12.96 26.21
C GLU A 53 18.11 -12.35 25.15
N ILE A 54 17.38 -13.19 24.41
CA ILE A 54 16.38 -12.74 23.44
C ILE A 54 15.15 -12.29 24.23
N VAL A 55 15.13 -11.02 24.61
CA VAL A 55 13.99 -10.40 25.28
C VAL A 55 12.94 -10.06 24.23
N ASN A 56 11.81 -10.76 24.23
CA ASN A 56 10.57 -10.31 23.58
C ASN A 56 10.11 -9.01 24.26
N GLN A 57 10.51 -7.86 23.74
CA GLN A 57 10.17 -6.56 24.33
C GLN A 57 8.80 -6.07 23.83
N ASN A 58 7.75 -6.37 24.58
CA ASN A 58 6.47 -5.71 24.42
C ASN A 58 6.49 -4.39 25.19
N LYS A 59 6.52 -3.25 24.49
CA LYS A 59 6.44 -1.93 25.12
C LYS A 59 5.01 -1.41 25.03
N LEU A 60 4.41 -1.15 26.19
CA LEU A 60 3.10 -0.52 26.32
C LEU A 60 3.30 0.97 26.63
N ILE A 61 2.73 1.83 25.79
CA ILE A 61 2.69 3.29 26.03
C ILE A 61 1.23 3.72 25.92
N SER A 62 0.70 4.34 26.98
CA SER A 62 -0.63 4.94 26.98
C SER A 62 -0.47 6.44 26.72
N ASN A 63 -1.19 6.98 25.74
CA ASN A 63 -1.58 8.39 25.76
C ASN A 63 -3.06 8.48 26.14
N GLU A 64 -3.56 9.66 26.51
CA GLU A 64 -4.89 9.87 27.09
C GLU A 64 -6.06 9.27 26.27
N ASN A 65 -5.84 8.91 25.00
CA ASN A 65 -6.89 8.41 24.10
C ASN A 65 -6.62 7.03 23.47
N ASN A 66 -5.41 6.46 23.55
CA ASN A 66 -5.08 5.18 22.90
C ASN A 66 -4.01 4.37 23.63
N LEU A 67 -4.11 3.04 23.53
CA LEU A 67 -3.09 2.09 23.98
C LEU A 67 -2.19 1.71 22.80
N ILE A 68 -0.88 1.93 22.92
CA ILE A 68 0.12 1.57 21.92
C ILE A 68 0.89 0.35 22.41
N VAL A 69 0.83 -0.72 21.62
CA VAL A 69 1.58 -1.97 21.86
C VAL A 69 2.55 -2.17 20.73
N THR A 70 3.85 -2.22 21.05
CA THR A 70 4.88 -2.63 20.09
C THR A 70 5.20 -4.09 20.30
N ASN A 71 5.05 -4.92 19.27
CA ASN A 71 5.53 -6.31 19.29
C ASN A 71 6.68 -6.42 18.29
N SER A 72 7.84 -6.86 18.76
CA SER A 72 9.02 -7.12 17.94
C SER A 72 9.53 -8.53 18.19
N ASN A 73 9.76 -9.28 17.13
CA ASN A 73 10.64 -10.45 17.13
C ASN A 73 11.72 -10.28 16.05
N GLU A 74 12.65 -11.23 15.95
CA GLU A 74 13.76 -11.22 15.00
C GLU A 74 13.39 -10.90 13.55
N ASN A 75 12.18 -11.29 13.12
CA ASN A 75 11.77 -11.22 11.71
C ASN A 75 10.63 -10.24 11.43
N THR A 76 9.95 -9.75 12.47
CA THR A 76 8.77 -8.89 12.32
C THR A 76 8.72 -7.86 13.43
N GLN A 77 8.59 -6.59 13.02
CA GLN A 77 8.21 -5.51 13.91
C GLN A 77 6.81 -5.05 13.55
N MET A 78 5.98 -4.85 14.57
CA MET A 78 4.65 -4.28 14.42
C MET A 78 4.31 -3.33 15.56
N ILE A 79 3.51 -2.33 15.23
CA ILE A 79 2.93 -1.37 16.17
C ILE A 79 1.42 -1.47 16.04
N ASN A 80 0.76 -1.87 17.12
CA ASN A 80 -0.68 -1.90 17.24
C ASN A 80 -1.13 -0.73 18.10
N ILE A 81 -2.16 -0.02 17.65
CA ILE A 81 -2.83 1.03 18.40
C ILE A 81 -4.26 0.58 18.64
N TYR A 82 -4.69 0.60 19.89
CA TYR A 82 -6.04 0.25 20.32
C TYR A 82 -6.76 1.48 20.84
N ASP A 83 -8.05 1.54 20.54
CA ASP A 83 -8.99 2.52 21.10
C ASP A 83 -9.08 2.34 22.62
N SER A 84 -8.91 3.42 23.39
CA SER A 84 -8.87 3.33 24.86
C SER A 84 -10.21 2.94 25.48
N ILE A 85 -11.33 3.18 24.78
CA ILE A 85 -12.68 2.95 25.29
C ILE A 85 -13.12 1.50 25.04
N THR A 86 -12.97 1.04 23.80
CA THR A 86 -13.42 -0.28 23.35
C THR A 86 -12.36 -1.37 23.45
N ASN A 87 -11.10 -0.97 23.68
CA ASN A 87 -9.91 -1.83 23.63
C ASN A 87 -9.76 -2.60 22.30
N ASN A 88 -10.37 -2.09 21.22
CA ASN A 88 -10.31 -2.71 19.91
C ASN A 88 -9.20 -2.06 19.07
N LEU A 89 -8.56 -2.88 18.24
CA LEU A 89 -7.51 -2.42 17.32
C LEU A 89 -8.08 -1.35 16.39
N ILE A 90 -7.40 -0.20 16.29
CA ILE A 90 -7.74 0.90 15.37
C ILE A 90 -6.70 1.09 14.28
N LYS A 91 -5.45 0.72 14.54
CA LYS A 91 -4.36 0.83 13.59
C LYS A 91 -3.32 -0.25 13.84
N LYS A 92 -2.83 -0.84 12.76
CA LYS A 92 -1.66 -1.72 12.78
C LYS A 92 -0.65 -1.25 11.75
N THR A 93 0.58 -1.07 12.18
CA THR A 93 1.73 -0.79 11.31
C THR A 93 2.63 -2.01 11.32
N THR A 94 2.98 -2.52 10.14
CA THR A 94 3.95 -3.61 9.99
C THR A 94 5.14 -3.13 9.20
N PHE A 95 6.33 -3.53 9.60
CA PHE A 95 7.59 -3.15 8.97
C PHE A 95 8.13 -4.27 8.08
N TYR A 96 8.97 -3.90 7.11
CA TYR A 96 9.81 -4.85 6.39
C TYR A 96 10.83 -5.52 7.35
N PRO A 97 11.50 -6.60 6.93
CA PRO A 97 12.52 -7.28 7.75
C PRO A 97 13.67 -6.38 8.20
N ASN A 98 13.90 -5.24 7.52
CA ASN A 98 14.87 -4.23 7.95
C ASN A 98 14.45 -3.45 9.21
N GLN A 99 13.22 -3.64 9.71
CA GLN A 99 12.64 -3.01 10.89
C GLN A 99 12.67 -1.47 10.89
N LYS A 100 12.81 -0.87 9.71
CA LYS A 100 12.90 0.60 9.54
C LYS A 100 11.87 1.10 8.55
N THR A 101 11.69 0.38 7.45
CA THR A 101 10.72 0.74 6.41
C THR A 101 9.38 0.13 6.74
N ILE A 102 8.32 0.94 6.73
CA ILE A 102 6.95 0.47 6.85
C ILE A 102 6.62 -0.36 5.60
N ASN A 103 6.01 -1.53 5.79
CA ASN A 103 5.48 -2.36 4.72
C ASN A 103 4.01 -1.99 4.46
N PHE A 104 3.19 -2.04 5.51
CA PHE A 104 1.80 -1.63 5.41
C PHE A 104 1.25 -1.02 6.71
N ILE A 105 0.23 -0.19 6.54
CA ILE A 105 -0.58 0.37 7.64
C ILE A 105 -2.04 -0.01 7.40
N GLU A 106 -2.65 -0.70 8.35
CA GLU A 106 -4.05 -1.06 8.35
C GLU A 106 -4.81 -0.15 9.32
N LYS A 107 -6.00 0.33 8.92
CA LYS A 107 -6.93 1.10 9.76
C LYS A 107 -8.21 0.31 9.98
N TYR A 108 -8.68 0.29 11.22
CA TYR A 108 -9.82 -0.50 11.66
C TYR A 108 -10.91 0.39 12.26
N ASN A 109 -12.16 -0.04 12.15
CA ASN A 109 -13.26 0.53 12.90
C ASN A 109 -13.24 -0.07 14.33
N PRO A 110 -13.13 0.74 15.40
CA PRO A 110 -13.07 0.23 16.77
C PRO A 110 -14.37 -0.46 17.21
N GLN A 111 -15.53 -0.08 16.67
CA GLN A 111 -16.81 -0.68 17.06
C GLN A 111 -17.03 -2.03 16.38
N THR A 112 -16.68 -2.15 15.09
CA THR A 112 -16.95 -3.38 14.32
C THR A 112 -15.74 -4.30 14.21
N LYS A 113 -14.54 -3.84 14.61
CA LYS A 113 -13.24 -4.54 14.48
C LYS A 113 -12.84 -4.86 13.03
N LYS A 114 -13.48 -4.22 12.05
CA LYS A 114 -13.25 -4.49 10.63
C LYS A 114 -12.25 -3.50 10.04
N CYS A 115 -11.35 -4.02 9.21
CA CYS A 115 -10.40 -3.22 8.46
C CYS A 115 -11.14 -2.39 7.41
N LEU A 116 -10.87 -1.10 7.36
CA LEU A 116 -11.48 -0.12 6.46
C LEU A 116 -10.53 0.29 5.36
N GLN A 117 -9.22 0.28 5.65
CA GLN A 117 -8.20 0.79 4.75
C GLN A 117 -6.87 0.11 4.99
N ILE A 118 -6.13 -0.14 3.92
CA ILE A 118 -4.76 -0.61 3.94
C ILE A 118 -3.91 0.33 3.09
N LYS A 119 -2.86 0.91 3.65
CA LYS A 119 -1.81 1.62 2.90
C LYS A 119 -0.62 0.70 2.73
N HIS A 120 -0.16 0.55 1.50
CA HIS A 120 1.01 -0.27 1.18
C HIS A 120 2.16 0.63 0.74
N PHE A 121 3.37 0.33 1.21
CA PHE A 121 4.57 1.09 0.91
C PHE A 121 5.60 0.21 0.21
N THR A 122 6.48 0.80 -0.57
CA THR A 122 7.62 0.11 -1.18
C THR A 122 8.75 -0.08 -0.14
N GLN A 123 9.75 -0.90 -0.45
CA GLN A 123 10.94 -1.03 0.40
C GLN A 123 11.75 0.28 0.53
N GLN A 124 11.55 1.21 -0.38
CA GLN A 124 12.12 2.57 -0.36
C GLN A 124 11.31 3.53 0.53
N GLY A 125 10.16 3.10 1.05
CA GLY A 125 9.29 3.90 1.92
C GLY A 125 8.26 4.75 1.18
N THR A 126 8.17 4.64 -0.15
CA THR A 126 7.19 5.39 -0.95
C THR A 126 5.81 4.74 -0.86
N LEU A 127 4.75 5.54 -0.78
CA LEU A 127 3.38 5.01 -0.81
C LEU A 127 3.11 4.41 -2.19
N PHE A 128 2.81 3.11 -2.23
CA PHE A 128 2.49 2.41 -3.47
C PHE A 128 1.00 2.47 -3.79
N CYS A 129 0.17 2.11 -2.81
CA CYS A 129 -1.28 2.14 -2.99
C CYS A 129 -2.05 2.30 -1.67
N VAL A 130 -3.31 2.68 -1.80
CA VAL A 130 -4.30 2.67 -0.71
C VAL A 130 -5.50 1.84 -1.15
N ILE A 131 -5.80 0.79 -0.39
CA ILE A 131 -6.95 -0.08 -0.58
C ILE A 131 -8.04 0.32 0.41
N TYR A 132 -9.27 0.43 -0.07
CA TYR A 132 -10.46 0.66 0.74
C TYR A 132 -11.33 -0.59 0.74
N LEU A 133 -11.85 -0.91 1.92
CA LEU A 133 -12.64 -2.10 2.18
C LEU A 133 -14.03 -1.69 2.65
N ASP A 134 -15.05 -2.39 2.17
CA ASP A 134 -16.39 -2.25 2.70
C ASP A 134 -16.46 -2.81 4.12
N GLN A 135 -17.03 -2.02 5.02
CA GLN A 135 -17.15 -2.37 6.43
C GLN A 135 -18.10 -3.54 6.69
N ASN A 136 -18.93 -3.98 5.74
CA ASN A 136 -19.87 -5.07 6.00
C ASN A 136 -19.32 -6.40 5.49
N THR A 137 -18.87 -6.40 4.25
CA THR A 137 -18.45 -7.57 3.48
C THR A 137 -16.94 -7.82 3.50
N LYS A 138 -16.13 -6.83 3.91
CA LYS A 138 -14.66 -6.83 3.81
C LYS A 138 -14.14 -6.95 2.37
N LYS A 139 -15.00 -6.71 1.36
CA LYS A 139 -14.59 -6.68 -0.04
C LYS A 139 -13.89 -5.36 -0.34
N ILE A 140 -12.96 -5.40 -1.28
CA ILE A 140 -12.33 -4.19 -1.82
C ILE A 140 -13.41 -3.40 -2.56
N THR A 141 -13.48 -2.10 -2.29
CA THR A 141 -14.37 -1.17 -3.01
C THR A 141 -13.58 -0.26 -3.94
N LYS A 142 -12.34 0.04 -3.56
CA LYS A 142 -11.47 0.97 -4.28
C LYS A 142 -10.00 0.68 -4.00
N ILE A 143 -9.16 0.86 -5.00
CA ILE A 143 -7.70 0.94 -4.86
C ILE A 143 -7.21 2.21 -5.56
N ILE A 144 -6.39 3.01 -4.88
CA ILE A 144 -5.70 4.17 -5.45
C ILE A 144 -4.21 3.83 -5.53
N TYR A 145 -3.63 3.91 -6.72
CA TYR A 145 -2.21 3.73 -6.97
C TYR A 145 -1.51 5.09 -7.05
N TYR A 146 -0.28 5.15 -6.56
CA TYR A 146 0.50 6.37 -6.49
C TYR A 146 1.76 6.26 -7.33
N GLN A 147 2.13 7.38 -7.94
CA GLN A 147 3.41 7.62 -8.57
C GLN A 147 4.49 7.86 -7.50
N ASP A 148 5.77 7.77 -7.87
CA ASP A 148 6.88 7.95 -6.93
C ASP A 148 6.92 9.35 -6.26
N ASN A 149 6.29 10.35 -6.87
CA ASN A 149 6.14 11.71 -6.34
C ASN A 149 4.86 11.89 -5.49
N ASN A 150 4.23 10.80 -5.04
CA ASN A 150 2.98 10.76 -4.28
C ASN A 150 1.74 11.35 -4.98
N LYS A 151 1.81 11.58 -6.30
CA LYS A 151 0.63 11.90 -7.10
C LYS A 151 -0.16 10.64 -7.42
N ILE A 152 -1.46 10.77 -7.68
CA ILE A 152 -2.27 9.63 -8.09
C ILE A 152 -1.84 9.20 -9.49
N ASP A 153 -1.55 7.92 -9.65
CA ASP A 153 -1.34 7.29 -10.95
C ASP A 153 -2.69 6.86 -11.53
N SER A 154 -3.43 6.09 -10.74
CA SER A 154 -4.72 5.54 -11.17
C SER A 154 -5.61 5.12 -10.00
N GLU A 155 -6.92 5.05 -10.25
CA GLU A 155 -7.94 4.57 -9.30
C GLU A 155 -8.74 3.43 -9.92
N ALA A 156 -8.79 2.28 -9.26
CA ALA A 156 -9.66 1.17 -9.61
C ALA A 156 -10.85 1.08 -8.64
N LYS A 157 -12.06 0.91 -9.16
CA LYS A 157 -13.28 0.69 -8.37
C LYS A 157 -13.82 -0.72 -8.57
N TYR A 158 -14.48 -1.25 -7.56
CA TYR A 158 -14.97 -2.64 -7.53
C TYR A 158 -16.43 -2.70 -7.08
N SER A 159 -17.18 -3.62 -7.68
CA SER A 159 -18.56 -3.90 -7.30
C SER A 159 -18.62 -4.57 -5.94
N LEU A 160 -19.43 -4.03 -5.03
CA LEU A 160 -19.65 -4.64 -3.72
C LEU A 160 -20.36 -6.01 -3.83
N GLN A 161 -21.25 -6.14 -4.81
CA GLN A 161 -22.03 -7.36 -5.01
C GLN A 161 -21.13 -8.50 -5.51
N THR A 162 -20.35 -8.25 -6.57
CA THR A 162 -19.59 -9.31 -7.26
C THR A 162 -18.10 -9.36 -6.85
N GLY A 163 -17.55 -8.28 -6.30
CA GLY A 163 -16.12 -8.13 -6.02
C GLY A 163 -15.27 -7.84 -7.26
N LYS A 164 -15.90 -7.73 -8.44
CA LYS A 164 -15.22 -7.54 -9.73
C LYS A 164 -14.92 -6.06 -9.99
N LYS A 165 -13.86 -5.78 -10.75
CA LYS A 165 -13.52 -4.40 -11.17
C LYS A 165 -14.64 -3.83 -12.04
N ILE A 166 -15.06 -2.60 -11.76
CA ILE A 166 -16.10 -1.88 -12.53
C ILE A 166 -15.50 -0.77 -13.39
N SER A 167 -14.43 -0.15 -12.92
CA SER A 167 -13.74 0.91 -13.65
C SER A 167 -12.30 1.06 -13.20
N HIS A 168 -11.47 1.59 -14.10
CA HIS A 168 -10.10 2.02 -13.82
C HIS A 168 -9.87 3.39 -14.45
N THR A 169 -9.66 4.41 -13.63
CA THR A 169 -9.35 5.78 -14.05
C THR A 169 -7.84 5.97 -14.03
N TYR A 170 -7.27 6.42 -15.13
CA TYR A 170 -5.86 6.73 -15.28
C TYR A 170 -5.67 8.24 -15.32
N TYR A 171 -4.70 8.75 -14.58
CA TYR A 171 -4.41 10.18 -14.49
C TYR A 171 -3.13 10.52 -15.26
N LEU A 172 -3.06 11.75 -15.75
CA LEU A 172 -1.84 12.33 -16.28
C LEU A 172 -0.77 12.46 -15.18
N LYS A 173 0.47 12.76 -15.57
CA LYS A 173 1.62 12.93 -14.65
C LYS A 173 1.40 14.00 -13.57
N ASN A 174 0.44 14.91 -13.75
CA ASN A 174 0.08 15.88 -12.72
C ASN A 174 -0.77 15.28 -11.58
N GLY A 175 -1.33 14.07 -11.76
CA GLY A 175 -2.13 13.32 -10.79
C GLY A 175 -3.51 13.92 -10.51
N ILE A 176 -3.96 14.84 -11.36
CA ILE A 176 -5.21 15.58 -11.20
C ILE A 176 -6.07 15.34 -12.43
N ASP A 177 -5.50 15.60 -13.61
CA ASP A 177 -6.24 15.47 -14.86
C ASP A 177 -6.33 14.01 -15.25
N ILE A 178 -7.52 13.60 -15.70
CA ILE A 178 -7.78 12.25 -16.19
C ILE A 178 -7.23 12.14 -17.62
N ASP A 179 -6.54 11.04 -17.91
CA ASP A 179 -6.15 10.64 -19.25
C ASP A 179 -7.29 9.83 -19.90
N TYR A 180 -7.62 8.68 -19.30
CA TYR A 180 -8.76 7.88 -19.73
C TYR A 180 -9.37 7.05 -18.60
N ILE A 181 -10.56 6.51 -18.86
CA ILE A 181 -11.27 5.59 -17.98
C ILE A 181 -11.62 4.33 -18.77
N ASP A 182 -11.19 3.18 -18.25
CA ASP A 182 -11.70 1.88 -18.69
C ASP A 182 -12.90 1.49 -17.81
N LYS A 183 -13.99 1.07 -18.43
CA LYS A 183 -15.11 0.38 -17.77
C LYS A 183 -15.08 -1.09 -18.12
N TYR A 184 -15.54 -1.91 -17.19
CA TYR A 184 -15.46 -3.36 -17.31
C TYR A 184 -16.84 -4.01 -17.28
N ASN A 185 -17.01 -5.05 -18.09
CA ASN A 185 -18.19 -5.92 -18.04
C ASN A 185 -18.10 -6.93 -16.88
N GLU A 186 -19.11 -7.78 -16.72
CA GLU A 186 -19.15 -8.80 -15.67
C GLU A 186 -18.06 -9.88 -15.80
N LYS A 187 -17.39 -10.00 -16.96
CA LYS A 187 -16.25 -10.89 -17.18
C LYS A 187 -14.90 -10.22 -16.91
N GLU A 188 -14.91 -8.97 -16.42
CA GLU A 188 -13.72 -8.13 -16.21
C GLU A 188 -12.95 -7.80 -17.49
N GLU A 189 -13.63 -7.80 -18.63
CA GLU A 189 -13.09 -7.31 -19.90
C GLU A 189 -13.48 -5.85 -20.09
N ILE A 190 -12.64 -5.06 -20.76
CA ILE A 190 -12.91 -3.65 -21.05
C ILE A 190 -14.12 -3.58 -21.99
N SER A 191 -15.22 -3.00 -21.51
CA SER A 191 -16.44 -2.79 -22.28
C SER A 191 -16.48 -1.41 -22.94
N GLU A 192 -15.78 -0.44 -22.36
CA GLU A 192 -15.75 0.94 -22.83
C GLU A 192 -14.45 1.62 -22.38
N LYS A 193 -13.83 2.41 -23.26
CA LYS A 193 -12.69 3.27 -22.94
C LYS A 193 -13.03 4.72 -23.29
N ILE A 194 -12.97 5.60 -22.30
CA ILE A 194 -13.31 7.03 -22.41
C ILE A 194 -12.03 7.85 -22.27
N HIS A 195 -11.61 8.51 -23.35
CA HIS A 195 -10.46 9.42 -23.33
C HIS A 195 -10.89 10.85 -22.99
N TYR A 196 -10.13 11.53 -22.14
CA TYR A 196 -10.33 12.92 -21.78
C TYR A 196 -9.27 13.78 -22.46
N ILE A 197 -9.72 14.86 -23.10
CA ILE A 197 -8.83 15.86 -23.72
C ILE A 197 -8.75 17.05 -22.78
N VAL A 198 -7.57 17.31 -22.23
CA VAL A 198 -7.33 18.45 -21.34
C VAL A 198 -6.99 19.67 -22.19
N THR A 199 -7.92 20.60 -22.32
CA THR A 199 -7.67 21.90 -22.96
C THR A 199 -7.30 22.93 -21.89
N LYS A 200 -6.11 23.52 -22.00
CA LYS A 200 -5.72 24.69 -21.18
C LYS A 200 -6.27 25.95 -21.85
N TYR A 201 -7.03 26.74 -21.10
CA TYR A 201 -7.45 28.09 -21.47
C TYR A 201 -6.51 29.12 -20.86
#